data_AF-A0A381CXK0-F1
#
_entry.id   AF-A0A381CXK0-F1
#
_cell.length_a   1.000
_cell.length_b   1.000
_cell.length_c   1.000
_cell.angle_alpha   90.00
_cell.angle_beta   90.00
_cell.angle_gamma   90.00
#
_symmetry.space_group_name_H-M   'P 1'
#
loop_
_entity.id
_entity.type
_entity.pdbx_description
1 polymer ?
#
loop_
_entity_poly.entity_id
_entity_poly.type
_entity_poly.pdbx_seq_one_letter_code
_entity_poly.pdbx_strand_id
1 'polypeptide(L)' 'MKIIKKLQKDGSFKEQTFYSVDEVAKMHSVTHTTVRLWISKGILKSIKLGKGYYMSKETILDFQKTDGLS' A
#
# COMPACT_ATOMS: atom_id res chain seq x y z
N MET A 1 -4.95 -6.10 7.67
CA MET A 1 -4.87 -4.61 7.58
C MET A 1 -4.41 -3.97 8.89
N LYS A 2 -3.60 -2.89 8.84
CA LYS A 2 -3.25 -2.06 10.01
C LYS A 2 -3.71 -0.63 9.77
N ILE A 3 -4.48 -0.05 10.70
CA ILE A 3 -4.91 1.35 10.61
C ILE A 3 -3.94 2.16 11.46
N ILE A 4 -3.24 3.12 10.85
CA ILE A 4 -2.34 4.03 11.56
C ILE A 4 -2.95 5.42 11.51
N LYS A 5 -3.18 6.00 12.68
CA LYS A 5 -3.66 7.39 12.80
C LYS A 5 -2.44 8.29 12.74
N LYS A 6 -2.28 9.03 11.64
CA LYS A 6 -1.21 10.02 11.50
C LYS A 6 -1.75 11.38 11.89
N LEU A 7 -1.11 12.04 12.85
CA LEU A 7 -1.41 13.42 13.22
C LEU A 7 -0.99 14.34 12.08
N GLN A 8 -1.93 15.10 11.52
CA GLN A 8 -1.65 16.14 10.54
C GLN A 8 -1.25 17.44 11.26
N LYS A 9 -0.57 18.34 10.53
CA LYS A 9 -0.12 19.65 11.07
C LYS A 9 -1.28 20.53 11.54
N ASP A 10 -2.48 20.34 11.00
CA ASP A 10 -3.73 21.00 11.41
C ASP A 10 -4.37 20.41 12.68
N GLY A 11 -3.68 19.52 13.41
CA GLY A 11 -4.22 18.86 14.61
C GLY A 11 -5.30 17.81 14.34
N SER A 12 -5.66 17.60 13.07
CA SER A 12 -6.59 16.56 12.64
C SER A 12 -5.89 15.20 12.47
N PHE A 13 -6.52 14.12 12.93
CA PHE A 13 -6.03 12.76 12.69
C PHE A 13 -6.43 12.32 11.28
N LYS A 14 -5.45 12.09 10.39
CA LYS A 14 -5.71 11.36 9.15
C LYS A 14 -5.57 9.88 9.45
N GLU A 15 -6.68 9.16 9.38
CA GLU A 15 -6.66 7.72 9.41
C GLU A 15 -6.08 7.22 8.10
N GLN A 16 -4.85 6.70 8.15
CA GLN A 16 -4.19 6.12 6.99
C GLN A 16 -4.16 4.62 7.19
N THR A 17 -4.94 3.92 6.37
CA THR A 17 -4.97 2.46 6.37
C THR A 17 -3.76 1.93 5.62
N PHE A 18 -3.02 1.04 6.25
CA PHE A 18 -1.88 0.34 5.70
C PHE A 18 -2.20 -1.13 5.50
N TYR A 19 -1.86 -1.64 4.31
CA TYR A 19 -2.04 -3.02 3.93
C TYR A 19 -0.67 -3.68 3.84
N SER A 20 -0.58 -4.92 4.31
CA SER A 20 0.62 -5.73 4.13
C SER A 20 0.67 -6.28 2.71
N VAL A 21 1.84 -6.74 2.28
CA VAL A 21 2.04 -7.32 0.94
C VAL A 21 1.06 -8.45 0.64
N ASP A 22 0.78 -9.32 1.62
CA ASP A 22 -0.19 -10.42 1.51
C ASP A 22 -1.63 -9.93 1.25
N GLU A 23 -2.02 -8.84 1.89
CA GLU A 23 -3.37 -8.26 1.75
C GLU A 23 -3.53 -7.60 0.38
N VAL A 24 -2.49 -6.90 -0.08
CA VAL A 24 -2.47 -6.32 -1.43
C VAL A 24 -2.50 -7.43 -2.49
N ALA A 25 -1.78 -8.53 -2.24
CA ALA A 25 -1.79 -9.69 -3.11
C ALA A 25 -3.21 -10.26 -3.25
N LYS A 26 -3.91 -10.43 -2.13
CA LYS A 26 -5.33 -10.86 -2.11
C LYS A 26 -6.27 -9.87 -2.79
N MET A 27 -6.11 -8.56 -2.55
CA MET A 27 -6.98 -7.54 -3.16
C MET A 27 -6.85 -7.49 -4.69
N HIS A 28 -5.65 -7.73 -5.21
CA HIS A 28 -5.38 -7.74 -6.64
C HIS A 28 -5.44 -9.14 -7.26
N SER A 29 -5.79 -10.18 -6.48
CA SER A 29 -5.74 -11.59 -6.90
C SER A 29 -4.42 -12.00 -7.55
N VAL A 30 -3.30 -11.44 -7.06
CA VAL A 30 -1.95 -11.75 -7.52
C VAL A 30 -1.16 -12.48 -6.45
N THR A 31 0.01 -13.01 -6.83
CA THR A 31 0.89 -13.65 -5.84
C THR A 31 1.64 -12.62 -5.00
N HIS A 32 2.01 -13.01 -3.77
CA HIS A 32 2.88 -12.22 -2.91
C HIS A 32 4.19 -11.81 -3.62
N THR A 33 4.72 -12.69 -4.46
CA THR A 33 5.92 -12.45 -5.28
C THR A 33 5.69 -11.34 -6.32
N THR A 34 4.51 -11.31 -6.96
CA THR A 34 4.13 -10.25 -7.90
C THR A 34 4.10 -8.88 -7.20
N VAL A 35 3.51 -8.81 -6.01
CA VAL A 35 3.48 -7.55 -5.25
C VAL A 35 4.90 -7.12 -4.83
N ARG A 36 5.75 -8.07 -4.40
CA ARG A 36 7.17 -7.79 -4.15
C ARG A 36 7.90 -7.28 -5.39
N LEU A 37 7.59 -7.84 -6.56
CA LEU A 37 8.14 -7.38 -7.83
C LEU A 37 7.71 -5.95 -8.12
N TRP A 38 6.45 -5.59 -7.91
CA TRP A 38 5.96 -4.22 -8.07
C TRP A 38 6.66 -3.24 -7.14
N ILE A 39 6.90 -3.62 -5.88
CA ILE A 39 7.68 -2.83 -4.94
C ILE A 39 9.13 -2.67 -5.42
N SER A 40 9.77 -3.78 -5.82
CA SER A 40 11.16 -3.77 -6.28
C SER A 40 11.36 -2.99 -7.58
N LYS A 41 10.35 -2.98 -8.45
CA LYS A 41 10.33 -2.19 -9.69
C LYS A 41 9.98 -0.72 -9.44
N GLY A 42 9.60 -0.33 -8.23
CA GLY A 42 9.17 1.04 -7.90
C GLY A 42 7.78 1.40 -8.44
N ILE A 43 7.04 0.43 -8.98
CA ILE A 43 5.67 0.63 -9.50
C ILE A 43 4.71 0.87 -8.33
N LEU A 44 4.82 0.05 -7.29
CA LEU A 44 4.00 0.18 -6.10
C LEU A 44 4.82 0.79 -4.97
N LYS A 45 4.47 2.02 -4.57
CA LYS A 45 5.11 2.64 -3.41
C LYS A 45 4.77 1.84 -2.16
N SER A 46 5.79 1.57 -1.35
CA SER A 46 5.63 0.90 -0.06
C SER A 46 6.45 1.62 0.99
N ILE A 47 5.99 1.53 2.23
CA ILE A 47 6.72 1.97 3.41
C ILE A 47 7.23 0.74 4.15
N LYS A 48 8.48 0.82 4.61
CA LYS A 48 9.02 -0.21 5.51
C LYS A 48 8.60 0.14 6.94
N LEU A 49 7.73 -0.68 7.53
CA LEU A 49 7.26 -0.49 8.91
C LEU A 49 7.71 -1.68 9.75
N GLY A 50 8.81 -1.51 10.47
CA GLY A 50 9.48 -2.61 11.20
C GLY A 50 10.11 -3.64 10.25
N LYS A 51 9.72 -4.91 10.39
CA LYS A 51 10.26 -6.03 9.58
C LYS A 51 9.52 -6.29 8.26
N GLY A 52 8.46 -5.53 7.96
CA GLY A 52 7.62 -5.75 6.78
C GLY A 52 7.45 -4.51 5.90
N TYR A 53 7.03 -4.74 4.65
CA TYR A 53 6.57 -3.70 3.74
C TYR A 53 5.06 -3.53 3.85
N TYR A 54 4.63 -2.27 3.86
CA TYR A 54 3.23 -1.89 3.99
C TYR A 54 2.89 -0.81 2.97
N MET A 55 1.67 -0.83 2.45
CA MET A 55 1.20 0.08 1.42
C MET A 55 0.01 0.85 1.93
N SER A 56 0.04 2.17 1.81
CA SER A 56 -1.09 3.02 2.18
C SER A 56 -2.26 2.76 1.22
N LYS A 57 -3.49 2.87 1.73
CA LYS A 57 -4.71 2.82 0.91
C LYS A 57 -4.64 3.79 -0.27
N GLU A 58 -4.16 5.00 -0.03
CA GLU A 58 -3.98 6.04 -1.06
C GLU A 58 -3.07 5.55 -2.20
N THR A 59 -1.98 4.86 -1.87
CA THR A 59 -1.06 4.30 -2.87
C THR A 59 -1.68 3.16 -3.66
N ILE A 60 -2.46 2.30 -3.02
CA ILE A 60 -3.17 1.21 -3.72
C ILE A 60 -4.22 1.80 -4.67
N LEU A 61 -4.93 2.84 -4.24
CA LEU A 61 -5.90 3.55 -5.08
C LEU A 61 -5.23 4.23 -6.28
N ASP A 62 -4.09 4.88 -6.05
CA ASP A 62 -3.25 5.51 -7.08
C ASP A 62 -2.73 4.46 -8.08
N PHE A 63 -2.30 3.31 -7.57
CA PHE A 63 -1.90 2.17 -8.37
C PHE A 63 -3.06 1.63 -9.23
N GLN A 64 -4.25 1.46 -8.67
CA GLN A 64 -5.46 1.06 -9.44
C GLN A 64 -5.85 2.09 -10.51
N LYS A 65 -5.58 3.38 -10.29
CA LYS A 65 -5.82 4.42 -11.30
C LYS A 65 -4.78 4.43 -12.42
N THR A 66 -3.55 4.03 -12.12
CA THR A 66 -2.43 4.01 -13.07
C THR A 66 -2.45 2.73 -13.91
N ASP A 67 -2.85 1.61 -13.31
CA ASP A 67 -3.19 0.37 -14.00
C ASP A 67 -4.63 0.47 -14.58
N GLY A 68 -4.81 1.39 -15.52
CA GLY A 68 -5.69 1.14 -16.65
C GLY A 68 -5.08 0.02 -17.49
N LEU A 69 -5.15 -1.23 -16.99
CA LEU A 69 -4.89 -2.44 -17.76
C LEU A 69 -5.91 -2.45 -18.91
N SER A 70 -5.49 -1.84 -20.03
CA SER A 70 -6.16 -1.91 -21.33
C SER A 70 -6.15 -3.32 -21.88
#